data_AF-A0A961KDW0-F1
#
_entry.id   AF-A0A961KDW0-F1
#
_cell.length_a   1.000
_cell.length_b   1.000
_cell.length_c   1.000
_cell.angle_alpha   90.00
_cell.angle_beta   90.00
_cell.angle_gamma   90.00
#
_symmetry.space_group_name_H-M   'P 1'
#
loop_
_entity.id
_entity.type
_entity.pdbx_description
1 polymer ?
#
loop_
_entity_poly.entity_id
_entity_poly.type
_entity_poly.pdbx_seq_one_letter_code
_entity_poly.pdbx_strand_id
1 'polypeptide(L)'
;MRNAALVLGIVGGLIAMLIGFFSYGYTVVAESHAEVNQIFGPVNNVQLIRLASFAAPILAIAGGAMARVRALWGGILLLIAAALIYVAFGFGVFTMFPLGFCVLGGVLAIAAGKPDEPKAHF
;
A
#
# COMPACT_ATOMS: atom_id res chain seq x y z
N MET A 1 10.71 14.50 -9.04
CA MET A 1 10.64 13.13 -8.47
C MET A 1 9.88 13.09 -7.14
N ARG A 2 10.21 13.92 -6.14
CA ARG A 2 9.57 13.91 -4.80
C ARG A 2 8.05 14.15 -4.82
N ASN A 3 7.58 15.16 -5.54
CA ASN A 3 6.13 15.42 -5.68
C ASN A 3 5.41 14.26 -6.37
N ALA A 4 6.04 13.63 -7.37
CA ALA A 4 5.47 12.47 -8.02
C ALA A 4 5.36 11.29 -7.03
N ALA A 5 6.42 11.01 -6.26
CA ALA A 5 6.38 9.98 -5.22
C ALA A 5 5.31 10.24 -4.14
N LEU A 6 5.12 11.51 -3.76
CA LEU A 6 4.05 11.91 -2.84
C LEU A 6 2.67 11.59 -3.42
N VAL A 7 2.39 12.05 -4.64
CA VAL A 7 1.08 11.84 -5.29
C VAL A 7 0.83 10.36 -5.50
N LEU A 8 1.81 9.62 -6.02
CA LEU A 8 1.70 8.18 -6.24
C LEU A 8 1.49 7.42 -4.93
N GLY A 9 2.21 7.78 -3.86
CA GLY A 9 2.06 7.14 -2.56
C GLY A 9 0.68 7.37 -1.93
N ILE A 10 0.16 8.60 -1.99
CA ILE A 10 -1.18 8.91 -1.47
C ILE A 10 -2.26 8.20 -2.29
N VAL A 11 -2.23 8.31 -3.61
CA VAL A 11 -3.25 7.68 -4.48
C VAL A 11 -3.18 6.15 -4.36
N GLY A 12 -1.97 5.58 -4.42
CA GLY A 12 -1.77 4.13 -4.25
C GLY A 12 -2.23 3.64 -2.88
N GLY A 13 -1.94 4.39 -1.82
CA GLY A 13 -2.37 4.06 -0.47
C GLY A 13 -3.89 4.13 -0.27
N LEU A 14 -4.57 5.12 -0.85
CA LEU A 14 -6.03 5.21 -0.79
C LEU A 14 -6.72 4.06 -1.54
N ILE A 15 -6.20 3.68 -2.71
CA ILE A 15 -6.73 2.52 -3.46
C ILE A 15 -6.47 1.22 -2.68
N ALA A 16 -5.25 1.06 -2.14
CA ALA A 16 -4.91 -0.08 -1.29
C ALA A 16 -5.80 -0.16 -0.03
N MET A 17 -6.21 0.98 0.51
CA MET A 17 -7.10 1.04 1.69
C MET A 17 -8.49 0.51 1.36
N LEU A 18 -9.05 0.90 0.21
CA LEU A 18 -10.34 0.37 -0.25
C LEU A 18 -10.26 -1.15 -0.43
N ILE A 19 -9.23 -1.63 -1.12
CA ILE A 19 -9.03 -3.07 -1.34
C ILE A 19 -8.88 -3.79 -0.01
N GLY A 20 -8.00 -3.29 0.86
CA GLY A 20 -7.75 -3.88 2.18
C GLY A 20 -9.00 -3.93 3.04
N PHE A 21 -9.82 -2.87 3.05
CA PHE A 21 -11.08 -2.84 3.80
C PHE A 21 -12.02 -3.98 3.36
N PHE A 22 -12.25 -4.13 2.06
CA PHE A 22 -13.12 -5.18 1.54
C PHE A 22 -12.50 -6.58 1.67
N SER A 23 -11.19 -6.72 1.47
CA SER A 23 -10.49 -8.00 1.66
C SER A 23 -10.53 -8.46 3.12
N TYR A 24 -10.28 -7.57 4.09
CA TYR A 24 -10.43 -7.90 5.50
C TYR A 24 -11.88 -8.29 5.81
N GLY A 25 -12.86 -7.47 5.37
CA GLY A 25 -14.28 -7.75 5.55
C GLY A 25 -14.68 -9.12 5.01
N TYR A 26 -14.20 -9.48 3.81
CA TYR A 26 -14.44 -10.80 3.23
C TYR A 26 -13.92 -11.93 4.12
N THR A 27 -12.74 -11.78 4.75
CA THR A 27 -12.24 -12.80 5.69
C THR A 27 -13.12 -12.95 6.92
N VAL A 28 -13.78 -11.88 7.39
CA VAL A 28 -14.70 -11.93 8.54
C VAL A 28 -16.01 -12.63 8.14
N VAL A 29 -16.53 -12.34 6.95
CA VAL A 29 -17.73 -12.99 6.42
C VAL A 29 -17.48 -14.47 6.18
N ALA A 30 -16.35 -14.83 5.56
CA ALA A 30 -15.97 -16.21 5.31
C ALA A 30 -15.75 -17.02 6.60
N GLU A 31 -15.30 -16.38 7.69
CA GLU A 31 -15.14 -17.04 9.00
C GLU A 31 -16.49 -17.25 9.71
N SER A 32 -17.44 -16.32 9.53
CA SER A 32 -18.75 -16.36 10.19
C SER A 32 -19.80 -17.18 9.43
N HIS A 33 -19.63 -17.40 8.13
CA HIS A 33 -20.61 -18.07 7.26
C HIS A 33 -19.95 -19.22 6.48
N ALA A 34 -20.20 -20.46 6.91
CA ALA A 34 -19.63 -21.66 6.28
C ALA A 34 -20.02 -21.81 4.80
N GLU A 35 -21.22 -21.36 4.42
CA GLU A 35 -21.73 -21.36 3.03
C GLU A 35 -20.82 -20.59 2.07
N VAL A 36 -20.20 -19.51 2.53
CA VAL A 36 -19.30 -18.68 1.71
C VAL A 36 -18.05 -19.45 1.31
N ASN A 37 -17.47 -20.21 2.26
CA ASN A 37 -16.33 -21.08 1.97
C ASN A 37 -16.70 -22.26 1.05
N GLN A 38 -17.94 -22.75 1.09
CA GLN A 38 -18.39 -23.83 0.23
C GLN A 38 -18.55 -23.38 -1.22
N ILE A 39 -19.03 -22.15 -1.45
CA ILE A 39 -19.29 -21.61 -2.78
C ILE A 39 -18.02 -21.05 -3.43
N PHE A 40 -17.21 -20.29 -2.67
CA PHE A 40 -16.05 -19.56 -3.20
C PHE A 40 -14.70 -20.18 -2.84
N GLY A 41 -14.70 -21.25 -2.05
CA GLY A 41 -13.50 -21.88 -1.52
C GLY A 41 -12.95 -21.18 -0.27
N PRO A 42 -12.06 -21.87 0.47
CA PRO A 42 -11.47 -21.32 1.69
C PRO A 42 -10.48 -20.19 1.40
N VAL A 43 -10.46 -19.20 2.29
CA VAL A 43 -9.46 -18.12 2.26
C VAL A 43 -8.14 -18.62 2.84
N ASN A 44 -7.10 -18.61 2.01
CA ASN A 44 -5.75 -18.98 2.44
C ASN A 44 -5.05 -17.82 3.14
N ASN A 45 -4.30 -18.11 4.22
CA ASN A 45 -3.46 -17.14 4.95
C ASN A 45 -4.23 -15.89 5.43
N VAL A 46 -5.34 -16.10 6.14
CA VAL A 46 -6.21 -15.03 6.68
C VAL A 46 -5.44 -13.96 7.46
N GLN A 47 -4.47 -14.36 8.28
CA GLN A 47 -3.67 -13.43 9.09
C GLN A 47 -2.83 -12.49 8.21
N LEU A 48 -2.23 -13.02 7.13
CA LEU A 48 -1.46 -12.22 6.19
C LEU A 48 -2.37 -11.21 5.46
N ILE A 49 -3.54 -11.66 5.00
CA ILE A 49 -4.52 -10.79 4.33
C ILE A 49 -4.95 -9.67 5.27
N ARG A 50 -5.31 -9.98 6.52
CA ARG A 50 -5.73 -8.99 7.52
C ARG A 50 -4.61 -8.00 7.85
N LEU A 51 -3.38 -8.48 8.03
CA LEU A 51 -2.21 -7.65 8.30
C LEU A 51 -1.92 -6.70 7.13
N ALA A 52 -1.84 -7.23 5.91
CA ALA A 52 -1.54 -6.44 4.72
C ALA A 52 -2.65 -5.42 4.41
N SER A 53 -3.91 -5.83 4.58
CA SER A 53 -5.09 -4.96 4.41
C SER A 53 -5.04 -3.71 5.28
N PHE A 54 -4.44 -3.82 6.48
CA PHE A 54 -4.28 -2.69 7.39
C PHE A 54 -2.95 -1.95 7.17
N ALA A 55 -1.84 -2.69 7.13
CA ALA A 55 -0.51 -2.10 7.16
C ALA A 55 -0.10 -1.47 5.82
N ALA A 56 -0.38 -2.11 4.69
CA ALA A 56 0.04 -1.62 3.38
C ALA A 56 -0.47 -0.21 3.05
N PRO A 57 -1.77 0.11 3.18
CA PRO A 57 -2.26 1.45 2.88
C PRO A 57 -1.67 2.52 3.80
N ILE A 58 -1.48 2.22 5.08
CA ILE A 58 -0.86 3.15 6.05
C ILE A 58 0.59 3.45 5.65
N LEU A 59 1.36 2.40 5.31
CA LEU A 59 2.75 2.54 4.89
C LEU A 59 2.87 3.32 3.58
N ALA A 60 1.96 3.10 2.62
CA ALA A 60 1.94 3.84 1.36
C ALA A 60 1.64 5.33 1.56
N ILE A 61 0.60 5.67 2.33
CA ILE A 61 0.22 7.06 2.61
C ILE A 61 1.33 7.78 3.38
N ALA A 62 1.83 7.15 4.45
CA ALA A 62 2.92 7.69 5.24
C ALA A 62 4.19 7.87 4.39
N GLY A 63 4.54 6.86 3.59
CA GLY A 63 5.69 6.88 2.69
C GLY A 63 5.62 8.00 1.65
N GLY A 64 4.47 8.16 1.00
CA GLY A 64 4.20 9.26 0.07
C GLY A 64 4.29 10.64 0.74
N ALA A 65 3.64 10.81 1.90
CA ALA A 65 3.67 12.08 2.64
C ALA A 65 5.11 12.46 3.09
N MET A 66 5.93 11.47 3.43
CA MET A 66 7.33 11.68 3.82
C MET A 66 8.29 11.93 2.66
N ALA A 67 7.92 11.64 1.40
CA ALA A 67 8.83 11.67 0.25
C ALA A 67 9.53 13.02 0.01
N ARG A 68 8.95 14.13 0.49
CA ARG A 68 9.53 15.48 0.39
C ARG A 68 10.64 15.74 1.42
N VAL A 69 10.40 15.34 2.66
CA VAL A 69 11.24 15.70 3.83
C VAL A 69 12.21 14.58 4.20
N ARG A 70 11.85 13.32 3.91
CA ARG A 70 12.65 12.12 4.21
C ARG A 70 12.53 11.12 3.06
N ALA A 71 13.04 11.49 1.89
CA ALA A 71 12.89 10.75 0.63
C ALA A 71 13.29 9.27 0.72
N LEU A 72 14.42 8.95 1.38
CA LEU A 72 14.87 7.56 1.57
C LEU A 72 13.85 6.72 2.35
N TRP A 73 13.44 7.19 3.53
CA TRP A 73 12.46 6.49 4.38
C TRP A 73 11.09 6.42 3.71
N GLY A 74 10.65 7.51 3.07
CA GLY A 74 9.41 7.54 2.33
C GLY A 74 9.39 6.49 1.22
N GLY A 75 10.49 6.37 0.48
CA GLY A 75 10.64 5.38 -0.56
C GLY A 75 10.69 3.93 -0.05
N ILE A 76 11.42 3.67 1.04
CA ILE A 76 11.46 2.34 1.67
C ILE A 76 10.05 1.91 2.10
N LEU A 77 9.28 2.79 2.73
CA LEU A 77 7.92 2.48 3.18
C LEU A 77 6.98 2.19 2.01
N LEU A 78 7.11 2.91 0.90
CA LEU A 78 6.36 2.64 -0.33
C LEU A 78 6.71 1.26 -0.92
N LEU A 79 7.98 0.87 -0.91
CA LEU A 79 8.38 -0.46 -1.38
C LEU A 79 7.91 -1.58 -0.44
N ILE A 80 7.93 -1.37 0.88
CA ILE A 80 7.36 -2.32 1.84
C ILE A 80 5.85 -2.45 1.63
N ALA A 81 5.14 -1.34 1.41
CA ALA A 81 3.71 -1.37 1.09
C ALA A 81 3.44 -2.17 -0.18
N ALA A 82 4.21 -1.95 -1.24
CA ALA A 82 4.11 -2.73 -2.48
C ALA A 82 4.38 -4.23 -2.25
N ALA A 83 5.40 -4.57 -1.46
CA ALA A 83 5.72 -5.95 -1.13
C ALA A 83 4.57 -6.63 -0.35
N LEU A 84 3.97 -5.95 0.63
CA LEU A 84 2.81 -6.46 1.36
C LEU A 84 1.61 -6.68 0.43
N ILE A 85 1.32 -5.73 -0.47
CA ILE A 85 0.25 -5.88 -1.46
C ILE A 85 0.50 -7.11 -2.34
N TYR A 86 1.71 -7.26 -2.86
CA TYR A 86 2.06 -8.38 -3.74
C TYR A 86 1.95 -9.73 -3.02
N VAL A 87 2.51 -9.83 -1.82
CA VAL A 87 2.57 -11.10 -1.08
C VAL A 87 1.18 -11.52 -0.57
N ALA A 88 0.32 -10.57 -0.19
CA ALA A 88 -1.02 -10.89 0.29
C ALA A 88 -2.05 -11.11 -0.83
N PHE A 89 -1.96 -10.35 -1.93
CA PHE A 89 -3.02 -10.30 -2.94
C PHE A 89 -2.56 -10.65 -4.37
N GLY A 90 -1.25 -10.74 -4.60
CA GLY A 90 -0.67 -10.92 -5.93
C GLY A 90 -0.84 -9.70 -6.85
N PHE A 91 -0.52 -9.90 -8.13
CA PHE A 91 -0.79 -8.92 -9.18
C PHE A 91 -2.10 -9.27 -9.89
N GLY A 92 -3.06 -8.34 -9.86
CA GLY A 92 -4.35 -8.50 -10.52
C GLY A 92 -5.03 -7.16 -10.77
N VAL A 93 -6.24 -7.18 -11.33
CA VAL A 93 -6.96 -5.97 -11.75
C VAL A 93 -7.16 -4.98 -10.61
N PHE A 94 -7.45 -5.47 -9.41
CA PHE A 94 -7.64 -4.60 -8.24
C PHE A 94 -6.30 -4.07 -7.70
N THR A 95 -5.23 -4.88 -7.72
CA THR A 95 -3.96 -4.53 -7.08
C THR A 95 -2.95 -3.88 -8.02
N MET A 96 -3.14 -3.92 -9.34
CA MET A 96 -2.14 -3.45 -10.32
C MET A 96 -1.80 -1.96 -10.17
N PHE A 97 -2.81 -1.11 -9.93
CA PHE A 97 -2.62 0.32 -9.74
C PHE A 97 -1.95 0.66 -8.40
N PRO A 98 -2.46 0.25 -7.23
CA PRO A 98 -1.80 0.56 -5.97
C PRO A 98 -0.39 -0.04 -5.90
N LEU A 99 -0.18 -1.23 -6.46
CA LEU A 99 1.15 -1.83 -6.57
C LEU A 99 2.07 -0.99 -7.46
N GLY A 100 1.65 -0.67 -8.68
CA GLY A 100 2.42 0.14 -9.61
C GLY A 100 2.77 1.52 -9.05
N PHE A 101 1.83 2.19 -8.40
CA PHE A 101 2.05 3.50 -7.77
C PHE A 101 3.02 3.42 -6.59
N CYS A 102 2.91 2.40 -5.73
CA CYS A 102 3.83 2.23 -4.62
C CYS A 102 5.25 1.86 -5.10
N VAL A 103 5.37 0.96 -6.09
CA VAL A 103 6.68 0.60 -6.67
C VAL A 103 7.33 1.82 -7.32
N LEU A 104 6.64 2.47 -8.25
CA LEU A 104 7.18 3.62 -8.97
C LEU A 104 7.45 4.79 -8.02
N GLY A 105 6.52 5.09 -7.11
CA GLY A 105 6.69 6.12 -6.09
C GLY A 105 7.88 5.84 -5.18
N GLY A 106 8.06 4.59 -4.77
CA GLY A 106 9.19 4.16 -3.93
C GLY A 106 10.53 4.35 -4.64
N VAL A 107 10.64 3.89 -5.88
CA VAL A 107 11.83 4.07 -6.73
C VAL A 107 12.14 5.56 -6.92
N LEU A 108 11.14 6.37 -7.27
CA LEU A 108 11.29 7.81 -7.48
C LEU A 108 11.70 8.55 -6.19
N ALA A 109 11.19 8.14 -5.02
CA ALA A 109 11.57 8.71 -3.74
C ALA A 109 13.04 8.40 -3.40
N ILE A 110 13.47 7.15 -3.56
CA ILE A 110 14.87 6.75 -3.30
C ILE A 110 15.81 7.45 -4.30
N ALA A 111 15.46 7.46 -5.59
CA ALA A 111 16.24 8.12 -6.63
C ALA A 111 16.33 9.64 -6.47
N ALA A 112 15.39 10.26 -5.76
CA ALA A 112 15.42 11.70 -5.50
C ALA A 112 16.54 12.12 -4.53
N GLY A 113 17.17 11.19 -3.81
CA GLY A 113 18.34 11.45 -2.98
C GLY A 113 18.07 12.46 -1.85
N LYS A 114 18.80 13.59 -1.85
CA LYS A 114 18.77 14.58 -0.75
C LYS A 114 17.36 15.18 -0.60
N PRO A 115 16.74 15.16 0.60
CA PRO A 115 15.40 15.73 0.80
C PRO A 115 15.34 17.24 0.53
N ASP A 116 14.15 17.77 0.28
CA ASP A 116 13.95 19.22 0.17
C ASP A 116 14.26 19.88 1.52
N GLU A 117 15.11 20.89 1.52
CA GLU A 117 15.36 21.71 2.71
C GLU A 117 14.15 22.65 2.92
N PRO A 118 13.50 22.62 4.09
CA PRO A 118 12.43 23.55 4.40
C PRO A 118 13.02 24.96 4.47
N LYS A 119 12.69 25.80 3.48
CA LYS A 119 12.96 27.24 3.54
C LYS A 119 11.82 27.89 4.30
N ALA A 120 12.15 28.61 5.39
CA ALA A 120 11.19 29.46 6.08
C ALA A 120 10.72 30.53 5.10
N HIS A 121 9.41 30.59 4.88
CA HIS A 121 8.81 31.66 4.07
C HIS A 121 8.38 32.86 4.92
N PHE A 122 8.58 32.79 6.25
CA PHE A 122 8.40 33.85 7.25
C PHE A 122 9.32 33.60 8.43
#